data_AF-B3T426-F1
#
_entry.id   AF-B3T426-F1
#
_cell.length_a   1.000
_cell.length_b   1.000
_cell.length_c   1.000
_cell.angle_alpha   90.00
_cell.angle_beta   90.00
_cell.angle_gamma   90.00
#
_symmetry.space_group_name_H-M   'P 1'
#
loop_
_entity.id
_entity.type
_entity.pdbx_description
1 polymer ?
#
loop_
_entity_poly.entity_id
_entity_poly.type
_entity_poly.pdbx_seq_one_letter_code
_entity_poly.pdbx_strand_id
1 'polypeptide(L)'
;MVLSDEEKRLRHLQAMRKYQKKRLATDPKFKEKQYLANSTLQKKRFEPDGVNGKIKAKVFAHYSKVVSNNDIPVCACCGYSDIRFLSVDHIDGRKNLSVKEKKLNSHYLWKYLIKTGLPSGYQILCHNCNIAKGQEKYCPHQLDKMK
;
A
#
# COMPACT_ATOMS: atom_id res chain seq x y z
N MET A 1 -20.18 -39.34 -14.42
CA MET A 1 -19.40 -38.23 -15.02
C MET A 1 -17.99 -38.29 -14.48
N VAL A 2 -16.99 -38.50 -15.33
CA VAL A 2 -15.57 -38.46 -14.95
C VAL A 2 -15.15 -37.00 -14.87
N LEU A 3 -14.54 -36.59 -13.75
CA LEU A 3 -14.06 -35.22 -13.58
C LEU A 3 -12.87 -34.96 -14.50
N SER A 4 -12.82 -33.76 -15.07
CA SER A 4 -11.64 -33.27 -15.78
C SER A 4 -10.46 -33.10 -14.82
N ASP A 5 -9.24 -33.05 -15.36
CA ASP A 5 -8.05 -32.87 -14.52
C ASP A 5 -8.00 -31.49 -13.85
N GLU A 6 -8.57 -30.47 -14.48
CA GLU A 6 -8.75 -29.16 -13.87
C GLU A 6 -9.72 -29.21 -12.69
N GLU A 7 -10.83 -29.94 -12.83
CA GLU A 7 -11.81 -30.13 -11.75
C GLU A 7 -11.21 -30.91 -10.57
N LYS A 8 -10.43 -31.97 -10.85
CA LYS A 8 -9.70 -32.72 -9.82
C LYS A 8 -8.70 -31.82 -9.09
N ARG A 9 -7.93 -31.00 -9.82
CA ARG A 9 -7.00 -30.03 -9.25
C ARG A 9 -7.72 -29.00 -8.37
N LEU A 10 -8.82 -28.43 -8.86
CA LEU A 10 -9.59 -27.44 -8.11
C LEU A 10 -10.17 -28.02 -6.82
N ARG A 11 -10.73 -29.23 -6.88
CA ARG A 11 -11.21 -29.96 -5.69
C ARG A 11 -10.10 -30.23 -4.69
N HIS A 12 -8.93 -30.66 -5.16
CA HIS A 12 -7.76 -30.87 -4.30
C HIS A 12 -7.32 -29.56 -3.62
N LEU A 13 -7.21 -28.46 -4.36
CA LEU A 13 -6.88 -27.14 -3.82
C LEU A 13 -7.91 -26.68 -2.77
N GLN A 14 -9.20 -26.91 -3.02
CA GLN A 14 -10.26 -26.60 -2.07
C GLN A 14 -10.16 -27.44 -0.78
N ALA A 15 -9.89 -28.74 -0.90
CA ALA A 15 -9.69 -29.62 0.25
C ALA A 15 -8.47 -29.18 1.09
N MET A 16 -7.36 -28.85 0.43
CA MET A 16 -6.15 -28.33 1.08
C MET A 16 -6.40 -27.02 1.83
N ARG A 17 -7.15 -26.07 1.23
CA ARG A 17 -7.54 -24.82 1.90
C ARG A 17 -8.41 -25.08 3.14
N LYS A 18 -9.39 -25.99 3.04
CA LYS A 18 -10.24 -26.38 4.17
C LYS A 18 -9.41 -26.99 5.30
N TYR A 19 -8.51 -27.90 4.98
CA TYR A 19 -7.60 -28.53 5.96
C TYR A 19 -6.70 -27.50 6.66
N GLN A 20 -6.06 -26.61 5.90
CA GLN A 20 -5.23 -25.53 6.48
C GLN A 20 -6.04 -24.61 7.38
N LYS A 21 -7.25 -24.20 6.96
CA LYS A 21 -8.14 -23.35 7.77
C LYS A 21 -8.52 -24.04 9.08
N LYS A 22 -8.86 -25.33 9.04
CA LYS A 22 -9.15 -26.12 10.25
C LYS A 22 -7.93 -26.15 11.18
N ARG A 23 -6.74 -26.45 10.66
CA ARG A 23 -5.50 -26.45 11.46
C ARG A 23 -5.20 -25.12 12.12
N LEU A 24 -5.37 -24.00 11.41
CA LEU A 24 -5.16 -22.68 12.01
C LEU A 24 -6.10 -22.39 13.17
N ALA A 25 -7.32 -22.94 13.13
CA ALA A 25 -8.30 -22.78 14.19
C ALA A 25 -8.03 -23.71 15.38
N THR A 26 -7.53 -24.93 15.15
CA THR A 26 -7.45 -25.98 16.17
C THR A 26 -6.06 -26.29 16.71
N ASP A 27 -4.99 -25.88 16.01
CA ASP A 27 -3.60 -26.20 16.36
C ASP A 27 -2.83 -24.90 16.67
N PRO A 28 -2.67 -24.54 17.96
CA PRO A 28 -1.99 -23.32 18.38
C PRO A 28 -0.53 -23.25 17.91
N LYS A 29 0.20 -24.37 17.91
CA LYS A 29 1.59 -24.44 17.45
C LYS A 29 1.70 -24.14 15.96
N PHE A 30 0.77 -24.68 15.16
CA PHE A 30 0.70 -24.37 13.73
C PHE A 30 0.36 -22.89 13.48
N LYS A 31 -0.59 -22.34 14.24
CA LYS A 31 -0.97 -20.92 14.17
C LYS A 31 0.21 -20.01 14.51
N GLU A 32 0.94 -20.29 15.59
CA GLU A 32 2.11 -19.53 16.00
C GLU A 32 3.23 -19.61 14.96
N LYS A 33 3.56 -20.81 14.47
CA LYS A 33 4.55 -20.99 13.40
C LYS A 33 4.18 -20.19 12.15
N GLN A 34 2.91 -20.19 11.77
CA GLN A 34 2.44 -19.41 10.61
C GLN A 34 2.53 -17.90 10.88
N TYR A 35 2.16 -17.44 12.08
CA TYR A 35 2.31 -16.04 12.49
C TYR A 35 3.77 -15.57 12.41
N LEU A 36 4.70 -16.34 12.98
CA LEU A 36 6.13 -16.03 12.94
C LEU A 36 6.64 -15.97 11.49
N ALA A 37 6.32 -16.96 10.67
CA ALA A 37 6.70 -16.95 9.25
C ALA A 37 6.12 -15.74 8.51
N ASN A 38 4.85 -15.41 8.75
CA ASN A 38 4.21 -14.24 8.15
C ASN A 38 4.84 -12.93 8.63
N SER A 39 5.20 -12.82 9.90
CA SER A 39 5.90 -11.66 10.48
C SER A 39 7.28 -11.47 9.84
N THR A 40 8.06 -12.54 9.71
CA THR A 40 9.37 -12.51 9.02
C THR A 40 9.23 -12.09 7.56
N LEU A 41 8.22 -12.63 6.85
CA LEU A 41 7.93 -12.23 5.47
C LEU A 41 7.46 -10.79 5.37
N GLN A 42 6.65 -10.33 6.33
CA GLN A 42 6.17 -8.96 6.40
C GLN A 42 7.36 -8.01 6.56
N LYS A 43 8.25 -8.26 7.52
CA LYS A 43 9.50 -7.50 7.71
C LYS A 43 10.28 -7.40 6.41
N LYS A 44 10.67 -8.54 5.80
CA LYS A 44 11.39 -8.60 4.51
C LYS A 44 10.73 -7.82 3.36
N ARG A 45 9.38 -7.78 3.32
CA ARG A 45 8.66 -7.02 2.29
C ARG A 45 8.75 -5.52 2.49
N PHE A 46 8.80 -5.06 3.73
CA PHE A 46 8.83 -3.64 4.08
C PHE A 46 10.24 -3.12 4.39
N GLU A 47 11.25 -3.98 4.40
CA GLU A 47 12.65 -3.56 4.41
C GLU A 47 12.90 -2.55 3.27
N PRO A 48 13.71 -1.51 3.50
CA PRO A 48 14.00 -0.47 2.50
C PRO A 48 14.55 -1.04 1.17
N ASP A 49 15.34 -2.11 1.25
CA ASP A 49 15.95 -2.83 0.12
C ASP A 49 15.04 -3.91 -0.48
N GLY A 50 13.92 -4.22 0.17
CA GLY A 50 12.89 -5.13 -0.31
C GLY A 50 12.21 -4.62 -1.58
N VAL A 51 11.57 -5.53 -2.33
CA VAL A 51 10.89 -5.20 -3.61
C VAL A 51 9.88 -4.06 -3.44
N ASN A 52 9.10 -4.06 -2.35
CA ASN A 52 8.14 -2.98 -2.10
C ASN A 52 8.81 -1.69 -1.60
N GLY A 53 9.94 -1.78 -0.90
CA GLY A 53 10.74 -0.63 -0.46
C GLY A 53 11.26 0.16 -1.66
N LYS A 54 11.88 -0.52 -2.64
CA LYS A 54 12.37 0.09 -3.89
C LYS A 54 11.24 0.74 -4.70
N ILE A 55 10.11 0.05 -4.83
CA ILE A 55 8.92 0.58 -5.52
C ILE A 55 8.38 1.83 -4.80
N LYS A 56 8.28 1.78 -3.46
CA LYS A 56 7.83 2.91 -2.65
C LYS A 56 8.76 4.11 -2.84
N ALA A 57 10.07 3.93 -2.69
CA ALA A 57 11.06 4.99 -2.87
C ALA A 57 10.94 5.66 -4.24
N LYS A 58 10.83 4.88 -5.32
CA LYS A 58 10.67 5.39 -6.69
C LYS A 58 9.41 6.25 -6.85
N VAL A 59 8.26 5.75 -6.42
CA VAL A 59 6.98 6.48 -6.52
C VAL A 59 7.03 7.76 -5.70
N PHE A 60 7.58 7.69 -4.49
CA PHE A 60 7.57 8.81 -3.56
C PHE A 60 8.53 9.90 -4.01
N ALA A 61 9.75 9.54 -4.44
CA ALA A 61 10.69 10.50 -5.00
C ALA A 61 10.09 11.26 -6.20
N HIS A 62 9.41 10.56 -7.13
CA HIS A 62 8.78 11.21 -8.28
C HIS A 62 7.79 12.29 -7.88
N TYR A 63 6.81 11.96 -7.02
CA TYR A 63 5.76 12.90 -6.62
C TYR A 63 6.25 13.94 -5.59
N SER A 64 7.38 13.71 -4.92
CA SER A 64 8.01 14.71 -4.03
C SER A 64 8.95 15.66 -4.76
N LYS A 65 9.46 15.29 -5.94
CA LYS A 65 10.37 16.11 -6.74
C LYS A 65 9.75 17.44 -7.18
N VAL A 66 8.45 17.45 -7.46
CA VAL A 66 7.71 18.69 -7.78
C VAL A 66 7.59 19.66 -6.60
N VAL A 67 7.87 19.19 -5.38
CA VAL A 67 7.78 19.99 -4.14
C VAL A 67 9.17 20.47 -3.70
N SER A 68 10.14 19.55 -3.65
CA SER A 68 11.47 19.82 -3.06
C SER A 68 12.60 19.98 -4.07
N ASN A 69 12.33 19.74 -5.35
CA ASN A 69 13.31 19.72 -6.43
C ASN A 69 14.52 18.79 -6.17
N ASN A 70 14.32 17.72 -5.40
CA ASN A 70 15.32 16.69 -5.16
C ASN A 70 14.65 15.30 -5.11
N ASP A 71 15.45 14.25 -4.99
CA ASP A 71 14.95 12.86 -4.99
C ASP A 71 14.60 12.36 -3.57
N ILE A 72 14.61 13.23 -2.55
CA ILE A 72 14.21 12.90 -1.18
C ILE A 72 12.67 12.96 -1.10
N PRO A 73 12.01 11.87 -0.70
CA PRO A 73 10.60 11.88 -0.40
C PRO A 73 10.25 12.93 0.66
N VAL A 74 9.30 13.81 0.35
CA VAL A 74 8.80 14.84 1.27
C VAL A 74 7.28 14.95 1.20
N CYS A 75 6.69 15.35 2.32
CA CYS A 75 5.31 15.77 2.40
C CYS A 75 5.10 17.09 1.66
N ALA A 76 4.16 17.12 0.71
CA ALA A 76 3.78 18.31 -0.06
C ALA A 76 3.21 19.44 0.80
N CYS A 77 2.74 19.13 2.01
CA CYS A 77 2.13 20.10 2.91
C CYS A 77 3.14 20.74 3.89
N CYS A 78 3.88 19.91 4.64
CA CYS A 78 4.73 20.35 5.74
C CYS A 78 6.23 20.05 5.57
N GLY A 79 6.65 19.44 4.45
CA GLY A 79 8.06 19.14 4.18
C GLY A 79 8.66 17.97 4.95
N TYR A 80 7.92 17.33 5.86
CA TYR A 80 8.38 16.14 6.59
C TYR A 80 8.87 15.05 5.62
N SER A 81 10.05 14.47 5.87
CA SER A 81 10.79 13.69 4.86
C SER A 81 11.06 12.22 5.20
N ASP A 82 10.71 11.76 6.40
CA ASP A 82 10.89 10.34 6.73
C ASP A 82 9.85 9.49 5.98
N ILE A 83 10.32 8.79 4.95
CA ILE A 83 9.51 7.94 4.06
C ILE A 83 8.64 6.92 4.80
N ARG A 84 9.02 6.52 6.02
CA ARG A 84 8.24 5.59 6.85
C ARG A 84 6.88 6.16 7.24
N PHE A 85 6.77 7.48 7.37
CA PHE A 85 5.52 8.17 7.71
C PHE A 85 4.86 8.88 6.53
N LEU A 86 5.39 8.68 5.32
CA LEU A 86 4.80 9.23 4.10
C LEU A 86 3.80 8.25 3.47
N SER A 87 2.86 8.80 2.73
CA SER A 87 1.80 8.08 2.03
C SER A 87 1.44 8.76 0.70
N VAL A 88 0.94 7.98 -0.26
CA VAL A 88 0.34 8.51 -1.48
C VAL A 88 -1.08 8.97 -1.17
N ASP A 89 -1.38 10.21 -1.54
CA ASP A 89 -2.70 10.83 -1.45
C ASP A 89 -3.24 11.13 -2.86
N HIS A 90 -4.56 11.09 -3.00
CA HIS A 90 -5.24 11.47 -4.25
C HIS A 90 -5.62 12.95 -4.13
N ILE A 91 -5.08 13.80 -5.01
CA ILE A 91 -5.25 15.26 -4.92
C ILE A 91 -6.74 15.62 -4.91
N ASP A 92 -7.52 15.08 -5.84
CA ASP A 92 -8.96 15.34 -5.97
C ASP A 92 -9.84 14.37 -5.16
N GLY A 93 -9.23 13.62 -4.24
CA GLY A 93 -9.88 12.55 -3.50
C GLY A 93 -10.23 11.36 -4.39
N ARG A 94 -11.14 10.50 -3.90
CA ARG A 94 -11.40 9.19 -4.50
C ARG A 94 -12.68 9.08 -5.32
N LYS A 95 -13.50 10.15 -5.39
CA LYS A 95 -14.85 10.09 -5.97
C LYS A 95 -14.83 9.71 -7.46
N ASN A 96 -13.93 10.31 -8.22
CA ASN A 96 -13.83 10.18 -9.67
C ASN A 96 -12.92 9.03 -10.14
N LEU A 97 -12.38 8.25 -9.22
CA LEU A 97 -11.51 7.13 -9.57
C LEU A 97 -12.31 5.94 -10.12
N SER A 98 -11.68 5.17 -11.00
CA SER A 98 -12.25 3.92 -11.50
C SER A 98 -12.50 2.92 -10.37
N VAL A 99 -13.48 2.01 -10.54
CA VAL A 99 -13.78 0.94 -9.57
C VAL A 99 -12.54 0.09 -9.25
N LYS A 100 -11.70 -0.15 -10.25
CA LYS A 100 -10.45 -0.89 -10.10
C LYS A 100 -9.48 -0.14 -9.19
N GLU A 101 -9.30 1.15 -9.42
CA GLU A 101 -8.36 1.97 -8.70
C GLU A 101 -8.78 2.21 -7.24
N LYS A 102 -10.07 2.41 -6.98
CA LYS A 102 -10.63 2.50 -5.62
C LYS A 102 -10.28 1.31 -4.73
N LYS A 103 -10.05 0.14 -5.33
CA LYS A 103 -9.67 -1.11 -4.63
C LYS A 103 -8.17 -1.26 -4.42
N LEU A 104 -7.34 -0.41 -5.04
CA LEU A 104 -5.90 -0.46 -4.88
C LEU A 104 -5.49 0.13 -3.53
N ASN A 105 -4.60 -0.58 -2.83
CA ASN A 105 -4.03 -0.13 -1.58
C ASN A 105 -2.51 -0.34 -1.60
N SER A 106 -1.80 0.46 -0.80
CA SER A 106 -0.37 0.29 -0.52
C SER A 106 0.47 -0.04 -1.76
N HIS A 107 1.20 -1.16 -1.75
CA HIS A 107 2.07 -1.59 -2.84
C HIS A 107 1.36 -1.90 -4.16
N TYR A 108 0.07 -2.23 -4.16
CA TYR A 108 -0.69 -2.41 -5.40
C TYR A 108 -0.92 -1.07 -6.11
N LEU A 109 -1.20 -0.01 -5.33
CA LEU A 109 -1.30 1.34 -5.87
C LEU A 109 0.05 1.79 -6.45
N TRP A 110 1.16 1.58 -5.73
CA TRP A 110 2.48 1.97 -6.23
C TRP A 110 2.85 1.27 -7.54
N LYS A 111 2.57 -0.04 -7.65
CA LYS A 111 2.77 -0.81 -8.89
C LYS A 111 1.89 -0.31 -10.02
N TYR A 112 0.64 0.03 -9.72
CA TYR A 112 -0.27 0.62 -10.70
C TYR A 112 0.27 1.95 -11.22
N LEU A 113 0.69 2.86 -10.33
CA LEU A 113 1.26 4.16 -10.71
C LEU A 113 2.50 4.01 -11.59
N ILE A 114 3.42 3.09 -11.26
CA ILE A 114 4.57 2.81 -12.12
C ILE A 114 4.11 2.29 -13.49
N LYS A 115 3.14 1.37 -13.52
CA LYS A 115 2.64 0.78 -14.76
C LYS A 115 1.94 1.80 -15.66
N THR A 116 1.26 2.79 -15.10
CA THR A 116 0.55 3.84 -15.84
C THR A 116 1.42 5.05 -16.16
N GLY A 117 2.73 5.00 -15.89
CA GLY A 117 3.66 6.07 -16.24
C GLY A 117 3.71 7.22 -15.24
N LEU A 118 3.34 6.98 -13.98
CA LEU A 118 3.34 7.97 -12.89
C LEU A 118 2.49 9.22 -13.25
N PRO A 119 1.18 9.04 -13.52
CA PRO A 119 0.31 10.14 -13.93
C PRO A 119 0.18 11.21 -12.85
N SER A 120 -0.25 12.42 -13.24
CA SER A 120 -0.66 13.47 -12.30
C SER A 120 -1.91 13.07 -11.49
N GLY A 121 -2.31 13.90 -10.52
CA GLY A 121 -3.46 13.65 -9.65
C GLY A 121 -3.13 12.97 -8.32
N TYR A 122 -1.85 12.71 -8.07
CA TYR A 122 -1.35 12.16 -6.81
C TYR A 122 -0.30 13.08 -6.19
N GLN A 123 -0.18 13.03 -4.87
CA GLN A 123 0.85 13.73 -4.10
C GLN A 123 1.34 12.86 -2.95
N ILE A 124 2.48 13.23 -2.37
CA ILE A 124 3.00 12.60 -1.15
C ILE A 124 2.64 13.46 0.06
N LEU A 125 2.00 12.86 1.06
CA LEU A 125 1.71 13.49 2.34
C LEU A 125 2.20 12.62 3.48
N CYS A 126 2.63 13.25 4.58
CA CYS A 126 2.79 12.53 5.84
C CYS A 126 1.43 12.05 6.36
N HIS A 127 1.41 11.01 7.18
CA HIS A 127 0.16 10.42 7.68
C HIS A 127 -0.77 11.45 8.35
N ASN A 128 -0.21 12.37 9.14
CA ASN A 128 -1.00 13.40 9.82
C ASN A 128 -1.63 14.38 8.82
N CYS A 129 -0.88 14.87 7.83
CA CYS A 129 -1.43 15.77 6.81
C CYS A 129 -2.46 15.08 5.91
N ASN A 130 -2.24 13.80 5.59
CA ASN A 130 -3.19 13.01 4.81
C ASN A 130 -4.50 12.80 5.57
N ILE A 131 -4.43 12.44 6.85
CA ILE A 131 -5.61 12.29 7.72
C ILE A 131 -6.34 13.63 7.83
N ALA A 132 -5.63 14.73 8.12
CA ALA A 132 -6.23 16.05 8.27
C ALA A 132 -6.99 16.48 7.00
N LYS A 133 -6.37 16.32 5.82
CA LYS A 133 -7.03 16.59 4.52
C LYS A 133 -8.30 15.75 4.34
N GLY A 134 -8.26 14.47 4.74
CA GLY A 134 -9.40 13.56 4.61
C GLY A 134 -10.59 13.90 5.52
N GLN A 135 -10.34 14.52 6.68
CA GLN A 135 -11.36 14.91 7.65
C GLN A 135 -11.93 16.30 7.35
N GLU A 136 -11.07 17.31 7.26
CA GLU A 136 -11.46 18.74 7.27
C GLU A 136 -11.24 19.44 5.93
N LYS A 137 -11.06 18.67 4.84
CA LYS A 137 -10.71 19.13 3.47
C LYS A 137 -9.33 19.82 3.35
N TYR A 138 -8.85 20.46 4.42
CA TYR A 138 -7.56 21.14 4.52
C TYR A 138 -6.76 20.64 5.72
N CYS A 139 -5.44 20.69 5.62
CA CYS A 139 -4.55 20.42 6.75
C CYS A 139 -4.36 21.70 7.59
N PRO A 140 -4.29 21.63 8.94
CA PRO A 140 -4.01 22.80 9.79
C PRO A 140 -2.81 23.65 9.33
N HIS A 141 -1.73 23.02 8.85
CA HIS A 141 -0.56 23.74 8.30
C HIS A 141 -0.89 24.63 7.09
N GLN A 142 -1.95 24.32 6.33
CA GLN A 142 -2.40 25.17 5.22
C GLN A 142 -3.15 26.40 5.73
N LEU A 143 -3.88 26.27 6.84
CA LEU A 143 -4.59 27.38 7.47
C LEU A 143 -3.62 28.34 8.16
N ASP A 144 -2.57 27.81 8.78
CA ASP A 144 -1.54 28.65 9.42
C ASP A 144 -0.74 29.49 8.42
N LYS A 145 -0.63 29.04 7.16
CA LYS A 145 0.01 29.80 6.07
C LYS A 145 -0.86 30.92 5.49
N MET A 146 -2.14 30.97 5.86
CA MET A 146 -3.10 32.00 5.42
C MET A 146 -3.25 33.13 6.43
N LYS A 147 -2.59 33.02 7.59
CA LYS A 147 -2.47 34.07 8.59
C LYS A 147 -1.28 34.95 8.24
#